data_AF-A0A4U6V3F1-F1
#
_entry.id   AF-A0A4U6V3F1-F1
#
_cell.length_a   1.000
_cell.length_b   1.000
_cell.length_c   1.000
_cell.angle_alpha   90.00
_cell.angle_beta   90.00
_cell.angle_gamma   90.00
#
_symmetry.space_group_name_H-M   'P 1'
#
loop_
_entity.id
_entity.type
_entity.pdbx_description
1 polymer ?
#
loop_
_entity_poly.entity_id
_entity_poly.type
_entity_poly.pdbx_seq_one_letter_code
_entity_poly.pdbx_strand_id
1 'polypeptide(L)'
;MVMGLINANPVIHEKKERRVRQAPETTDENAVELIDQLEIFDHIRDIKDPEHPYSLEQLNVVTEDSVELNDESNHVRVTFTPTVEHCSMATVIGLCIRVKLIRSLPPCYKV
;
A
#
# COMPACT_ATOMS: atom_id res chain seq x y z
N MET A 1 3.86 35.28 17.72
CA MET A 1 3.54 34.67 16.41
C MET A 1 2.76 33.40 16.70
N VAL A 2 1.55 33.29 16.16
CA VAL A 2 0.67 32.15 16.38
C VAL A 2 1.32 30.92 15.75
N MET A 3 1.68 29.92 16.54
CA MET A 3 1.94 28.57 16.04
C MET A 3 0.60 28.09 15.49
N GLY A 4 0.45 28.13 14.16
CA GLY A 4 -0.73 27.61 13.50
C GLY A 4 -1.01 26.20 14.00
N LEU A 5 -2.27 25.92 14.32
CA LEU A 5 -2.75 24.62 14.75
C LEU A 5 -2.32 23.57 13.71
N ILE A 6 -1.19 22.90 13.95
CA ILE A 6 -0.58 21.89 13.08
C ILE A 6 -1.35 20.56 13.06
N ASN A 7 -2.58 20.55 13.57
CA ASN A 7 -3.37 19.33 13.68
C ASN A 7 -4.75 19.55 13.09
N ALA A 8 -4.78 19.77 11.76
CA ALA A 8 -6.00 19.57 11.00
C ALA A 8 -6.27 18.05 10.99
N ASN A 9 -7.45 17.64 11.47
CA ASN A 9 -7.89 16.25 11.35
C ASN A 9 -7.73 15.80 9.88
N PRO A 10 -7.10 14.66 9.59
CA PRO A 10 -6.85 14.26 8.21
C PRO A 10 -8.17 14.07 7.45
N VAL A 11 -8.15 14.38 6.15
CA VAL A 11 -9.26 14.09 5.25
C VAL A 11 -9.35 12.57 5.11
N ILE A 12 -10.52 12.01 5.46
CA ILE A 12 -10.76 10.56 5.41
C ILE A 12 -11.48 10.24 4.11
N HIS A 13 -10.90 9.32 3.34
CA HIS A 13 -11.47 8.80 2.10
C HIS A 13 -12.23 7.50 2.36
N GLU A 14 -13.31 7.28 1.61
CA GLU A 14 -14.01 6.01 1.61
C GLU A 14 -13.10 4.91 1.03
N LYS A 15 -13.02 3.77 1.73
CA LYS A 15 -12.31 2.61 1.21
C LYS A 15 -13.06 2.05 0.01
N LYS A 16 -12.32 1.70 -1.03
CA LYS A 16 -12.91 0.99 -2.17
C LYS A 16 -13.30 -0.43 -1.73
N GLU A 17 -14.48 -0.90 -2.12
CA GLU A 17 -14.87 -2.29 -1.80
C GLU A 17 -13.83 -3.27 -2.36
N ARG A 18 -13.40 -4.22 -1.52
CA ARG A 18 -12.48 -5.27 -1.94
C ARG A 18 -13.21 -6.15 -2.95
N ARG A 19 -12.74 -6.14 -4.19
CA ARG A 19 -13.25 -7.05 -5.22
C ARG A 19 -12.81 -8.46 -4.84
N VAL A 20 -13.77 -9.39 -4.75
CA VAL A 20 -13.43 -10.81 -4.66
C VAL A 20 -12.75 -11.18 -5.96
N ARG A 21 -11.48 -11.59 -5.89
CA ARG A 21 -10.82 -12.16 -7.06
C ARG A 21 -11.59 -13.39 -7.49
N GLN A 22 -12.13 -13.35 -8.69
CA GLN A 22 -12.62 -14.55 -9.33
C GLN A 22 -11.39 -15.30 -9.83
N ALA A 23 -11.19 -16.52 -9.35
CA ALA A 23 -10.18 -17.40 -9.93
C ALA A 23 -10.45 -17.48 -11.45
N PRO A 24 -9.41 -17.42 -12.30
CA PRO A 24 -9.59 -17.51 -13.73
C PRO A 24 -10.37 -18.80 -14.06
N GLU A 25 -11.44 -18.70 -14.85
CA GLU A 25 -12.29 -19.85 -15.23
C GLU A 25 -11.59 -20.84 -16.19
N THR A 26 -10.28 -20.71 -16.39
CA THR A 26 -9.50 -21.46 -17.38
C THR A 26 -8.76 -22.66 -16.77
N THR A 27 -9.39 -23.83 -16.92
CA THR A 27 -8.92 -25.22 -17.15
C THR A 27 -7.64 -25.82 -16.52
N ASP A 28 -6.73 -25.10 -15.87
CA ASP A 28 -5.52 -25.74 -15.29
C ASP A 28 -5.32 -25.36 -13.82
N GLU A 29 -5.79 -26.22 -12.91
CA GLU A 29 -5.70 -26.04 -11.44
C GLU A 29 -4.25 -25.93 -10.91
N ASN A 30 -3.26 -26.21 -11.78
CA ASN A 30 -1.84 -26.17 -11.47
C ASN A 30 -1.10 -24.95 -12.05
N ALA A 31 -1.79 -24.05 -12.78
CA ALA A 31 -1.17 -22.83 -13.26
C ALA A 31 -0.88 -21.89 -12.09
N VAL A 32 0.37 -21.42 -11.98
CA VAL A 32 0.76 -20.46 -10.95
C VAL A 32 0.17 -19.09 -11.30
N GLU A 33 -0.72 -18.58 -10.45
CA GLU A 33 -1.23 -17.21 -10.58
C GLU A 33 -0.08 -16.22 -10.34
N LEU A 34 0.14 -15.32 -11.29
CA LEU A 34 1.13 -14.27 -11.17
C LEU A 34 0.61 -13.18 -10.23
N ILE A 35 1.51 -12.67 -9.38
CA ILE A 35 1.19 -11.53 -8.51
C ILE A 35 0.97 -10.30 -9.39
N ASP A 36 -0.14 -9.61 -9.17
CA ASP A 36 -0.45 -8.37 -9.88
C ASP A 36 -0.31 -7.14 -8.95
N GLN A 37 -0.45 -5.96 -9.55
CA GLN A 37 -0.42 -4.68 -8.83
C GLN A 37 -1.52 -4.58 -7.75
N LEU A 38 -2.71 -5.14 -8.02
CA LEU A 38 -3.83 -5.12 -7.08
C LEU A 38 -3.53 -5.93 -5.82
N GLU A 39 -2.75 -7.01 -5.93
CA GLU A 39 -2.39 -7.87 -4.80
C GLU A 39 -1.50 -7.14 -3.82
N ILE A 40 -0.49 -6.47 -4.39
CA ILE A 40 0.48 -5.67 -3.66
C ILE A 40 -0.25 -4.53 -2.94
N PHE A 41 -1.16 -3.84 -3.63
CA PHE A 41 -2.00 -2.81 -3.02
C PHE A 41 -2.83 -3.37 -1.87
N ASP A 42 -3.47 -4.52 -2.06
CA ASP A 42 -4.29 -5.18 -1.05
C ASP A 42 -3.50 -5.62 0.19
N HIS A 43 -2.20 -5.86 0.06
CA HIS A 43 -1.32 -6.12 1.21
C HIS A 43 -1.02 -4.88 2.04
N ILE A 44 -0.94 -3.69 1.43
CA ILE A 44 -0.47 -2.46 2.08
C ILE A 44 -1.60 -1.49 2.47
N ARG A 45 -2.76 -1.56 1.81
CA ARG A 45 -3.90 -0.63 2.02
C ARG A 45 -4.44 -0.57 3.45
N ASP A 46 -4.32 -1.68 4.19
CA ASP A 46 -4.82 -1.83 5.55
C ASP A 46 -3.79 -1.53 6.64
N ILE A 47 -2.53 -1.23 6.25
CA ILE A 47 -1.52 -0.75 7.20
C ILE A 47 -2.08 0.48 7.90
N LYS A 48 -1.98 0.51 9.24
CA LYS A 48 -2.40 1.64 10.06
C LYS A 48 -1.33 2.70 10.09
N ASP A 49 -1.77 3.94 10.04
CA ASP A 49 -0.91 5.08 10.25
C ASP A 49 -0.39 5.08 11.71
N PRO A 50 0.88 5.42 11.96
CA PRO A 50 1.43 5.45 13.32
C PRO A 50 0.87 6.59 14.18
N GLU A 51 0.35 7.67 13.57
CA GLU A 51 -0.18 8.85 14.25
C GLU A 51 -1.71 8.81 14.36
N HIS A 52 -2.39 8.11 13.44
CA HIS A 52 -3.84 8.06 13.35
C HIS A 52 -4.41 6.63 13.31
N PRO A 53 -5.63 6.38 13.84
CA PRO A 53 -6.26 5.05 13.82
C PRO A 53 -6.78 4.60 12.43
N TYR A 54 -6.45 5.35 11.37
CA TYR A 54 -6.90 5.11 9.99
C TYR A 54 -5.86 4.32 9.20
N SER A 55 -6.30 3.66 8.12
CA SER A 55 -5.36 2.97 7.24
C SER A 55 -4.74 3.90 6.20
N LEU A 56 -3.62 3.49 5.60
CA LEU A 56 -2.92 4.28 4.58
C LEU A 56 -3.83 4.61 3.38
N GLU A 57 -4.73 3.70 2.99
CA GLU A 57 -5.74 3.97 1.97
C GLU A 57 -6.74 5.07 2.39
N GLN A 58 -7.24 5.00 3.64
CA GLN A 58 -8.21 5.98 4.14
C GLN A 58 -7.62 7.39 4.23
N LEU A 59 -6.31 7.49 4.40
CA LEU A 59 -5.57 8.74 4.43
C LEU A 59 -5.03 9.15 3.06
N ASN A 60 -5.33 8.38 2.01
CA ASN A 60 -4.80 8.57 0.65
C ASN A 60 -3.26 8.62 0.60
N VAL A 61 -2.60 7.96 1.56
CA VAL A 61 -1.14 7.84 1.63
C VAL A 61 -0.63 6.86 0.57
N VAL A 62 -1.42 5.82 0.29
CA VAL A 62 -1.18 4.85 -0.79
C VAL A 62 -2.45 4.70 -1.63
N THR A 63 -2.28 4.59 -2.93
CA THR A 63 -3.35 4.35 -3.91
C THR A 63 -2.98 3.18 -4.83
N GLU A 64 -3.94 2.62 -5.56
CA GLU A 64 -3.68 1.56 -6.54
C GLU A 64 -2.60 1.99 -7.55
N ASP A 65 -2.72 3.20 -8.09
CA ASP A 65 -1.77 3.78 -9.07
C ASP A 65 -0.38 4.05 -8.51
N SER A 66 -0.22 4.06 -7.18
CA SER A 66 1.06 4.33 -6.52
C SER A 66 1.97 3.09 -6.45
N VAL A 67 1.44 1.93 -6.81
CA VAL A 67 2.13 0.65 -6.85
C VAL A 67 2.50 0.32 -8.29
N GLU A 68 3.74 -0.04 -8.54
CA GLU A 68 4.22 -0.49 -9.84
C GLU A 68 4.93 -1.83 -9.70
N LEU A 69 4.65 -2.75 -10.63
CA LEU A 69 5.23 -4.09 -10.67
C LEU A 69 5.96 -4.25 -12.01
N ASN A 70 7.24 -4.61 -11.95
CA ASN A 70 8.02 -5.01 -13.12
C ASN A 70 8.23 -6.52 -13.11
N ASP A 71 7.49 -7.23 -13.96
CA ASP A 71 7.50 -8.70 -14.05
C ASP A 71 8.87 -9.26 -14.50
N GLU A 72 9.58 -8.55 -15.37
CA GLU A 72 10.88 -9.02 -15.91
C GLU A 72 11.97 -9.06 -14.84
N SER A 73 11.91 -8.13 -13.87
CA SER A 73 12.91 -7.97 -12.81
C SER A 73 12.38 -8.36 -11.42
N ASN A 74 11.14 -8.85 -11.33
CA ASN A 74 10.40 -9.06 -10.08
C ASN A 74 10.54 -7.87 -9.11
N HIS A 75 10.50 -6.65 -9.64
CA HIS A 75 10.72 -5.45 -8.84
C HIS A 75 9.39 -4.75 -8.54
N VAL A 76 9.15 -4.50 -7.26
CA VAL A 76 7.97 -3.79 -6.76
C VAL A 76 8.40 -2.40 -6.33
N ARG A 77 7.80 -1.37 -6.92
CA ARG A 77 7.99 0.02 -6.51
C ARG A 77 6.70 0.54 -5.91
N VAL A 78 6.77 1.06 -4.69
CA VAL A 78 5.64 1.72 -4.02
C VAL A 78 6.01 3.16 -3.77
N THR A 79 5.23 4.06 -4.34
CA THR A 79 5.26 5.50 -4.04
C THR A 79 4.21 5.78 -2.97
N PHE A 80 4.52 6.58 -1.96
CA PHE A 80 3.53 6.98 -0.96
C PHE A 80 3.67 8.46 -0.65
N THR A 81 2.56 9.10 -0.31
CA THR A 81 2.50 10.54 -0.05
C THR A 81 2.14 10.75 1.42
N PRO A 82 3.06 11.24 2.28
CA PRO A 82 2.72 11.52 3.67
C PRO A 82 1.63 12.60 3.75
N THR A 83 0.78 12.50 4.78
CA THR A 83 -0.38 13.39 4.99
C THR A 83 -0.01 14.85 5.27
N VAL A 84 1.23 15.11 5.69
CA VAL A 84 1.75 16.46 5.99
C VAL A 84 3.19 16.64 5.49
N GLU A 85 3.50 17.86 5.03
CA GLU A 85 4.77 18.22 4.37
C GLU A 85 6.03 18.07 5.25
N HIS A 86 5.85 17.87 6.56
CA HIS A 86 6.92 17.63 7.54
C HIS A 86 6.64 16.39 8.40
N CYS A 87 6.14 15.32 7.81
CA CYS A 87 5.86 14.09 8.54
C CYS A 87 7.17 13.42 9.00
N SER A 88 7.46 13.53 10.30
CA SER A 88 8.56 12.80 10.95
C SER A 88 8.40 11.27 10.87
N MET A 89 7.20 10.78 10.53
CA MET A 89 6.85 9.38 10.43
C MET A 89 6.91 8.81 8.99
N ALA A 90 7.28 9.60 7.98
CA ALA A 90 7.38 9.12 6.60
C ALA A 90 8.32 7.89 6.48
N THR A 91 9.44 7.90 7.20
CA THR A 91 10.36 6.76 7.25
C THR A 91 9.73 5.53 7.90
N VAL A 92 8.91 5.71 8.95
CA VAL A 92 8.21 4.62 9.64
C VAL A 92 7.16 4.01 8.73
N ILE A 93 6.38 4.84 8.02
CA ILE A 93 5.41 4.39 7.02
C ILE A 93 6.11 3.56 5.93
N GLY A 94 7.21 4.07 5.37
CA GLY A 94 7.99 3.34 4.37
C GLY A 94 8.56 2.01 4.89
N LEU A 95 9.03 1.96 6.14
CA LEU A 95 9.47 0.71 6.78
C LEU A 95 8.31 -0.27 6.97
N CYS A 96 7.14 0.20 7.41
CA CYS A 96 5.95 -0.63 7.56
C CYS A 96 5.53 -1.26 6.23
N ILE A 97 5.49 -0.47 5.14
CA ILE A 97 5.20 -0.95 3.78
C ILE A 97 6.23 -2.01 3.38
N ARG A 98 7.53 -1.71 3.52
CA ARG A 98 8.60 -2.62 3.12
C ARG A 98 8.55 -3.93 3.88
N VAL A 99 8.41 -3.90 5.20
CA VAL A 99 8.34 -5.11 6.03
C VAL A 99 7.08 -5.92 5.70
N LYS A 100 5.94 -5.25 5.47
CA LYS A 100 4.70 -5.93 5.08
C LYS A 100 4.88 -6.68 3.76
N LEU A 101 5.46 -6.04 2.74
CA LEU A 101 5.68 -6.67 1.44
C LEU A 101 6.72 -7.79 1.49
N ILE A 102 7.84 -7.63 2.21
CA ILE A 102 8.85 -8.69 2.38
C ILE A 102 8.26 -9.94 3.06
N ARG A 103 7.26 -9.78 3.93
CA ARG A 103 6.60 -10.90 4.62
C ARG A 103 5.46 -11.53 3.82
N SER A 104 4.84 -10.79 2.92
CA SER A 104 3.70 -11.25 2.12
C SER A 104 4.12 -11.79 0.75
N LEU A 105 5.15 -11.22 0.13
CA LEU A 105 5.59 -11.59 -1.21
C LEU A 105 6.65 -12.70 -1.19
N PRO A 106 6.74 -13.52 -2.26
CA PRO A 106 7.83 -14.47 -2.43
C PRO A 106 9.21 -13.79 -2.44
N PRO A 107 10.27 -14.48 -1.99
CA PRO A 107 11.61 -13.90 -1.83
C PRO A 107 12.29 -13.51 -3.16
N CYS A 108 11.74 -13.91 -4.31
CA CYS A 108 12.21 -13.46 -5.61
C CYS A 108 11.84 -12.00 -5.91
N TYR A 109 10.87 -11.43 -5.20
CA TYR A 109 10.48 -10.04 -5.40
C TYR A 109 11.39 -9.08 -4.63
N LYS A 110 11.88 -8.07 -5.33
CA LYS A 110 12.67 -6.97 -4.77
C LYS A 110 11.77 -5.77 -4.52
N VAL A 111 11.67 -5.37 -3.24
CA VAL A 111 10.94 -4.18 -2.77
C VAL A 111 11.92 -3.06 -2.45
#